data_AF-A0A9E1NCM4-F1
#
_entry.id   AF-A0A9E1NCM4-F1
#
_cell.length_a   1.000
_cell.length_b   1.000
_cell.length_c   1.000
_cell.angle_alpha   90.00
_cell.angle_beta   90.00
_cell.angle_gamma   90.00
#
_symmetry.space_group_name_H-M   'P 1'
#
loop_
_entity.id
_entity.type
_entity.pdbx_description
1 polymer ?
#
loop_
_entity_poly.entity_id
_entity_poly.type
_entity_poly.pdbx_seq_one_letter_code
_entity_poly.pdbx_strand_id
1 'polypeptide(L)' 'MPTINQLLRKKRTKPIARNKVPALQKQPLKRGVCVKVYTTTPKKPNS' A
#
# COMPACT_ATOMS: atom_id res chain seq x y z
N MET A 1 9.22 -25.12 -14.00
CA MET A 1 10.01 -24.09 -14.72
C MET A 1 9.38 -23.89 -16.10
N PRO A 2 9.06 -22.65 -16.52
CA PRO A 2 8.41 -22.44 -17.80
C PRO A 2 9.40 -22.52 -18.98
N THR A 3 8.92 -22.98 -20.13
CA THR A 3 9.71 -23.05 -21.38
C THR A 3 9.77 -21.68 -22.07
N ILE A 4 10.76 -21.48 -22.97
CA ILE A 4 10.92 -20.23 -23.74
C ILE A 4 9.63 -19.91 -24.52
N ASN A 5 9.02 -20.91 -25.14
CA ASN A 5 7.77 -20.74 -25.89
C ASN A 5 6.58 -20.31 -25.01
N GLN A 6 6.54 -20.71 -23.73
CA GLN A 6 5.53 -20.24 -22.78
C GLN A 6 5.72 -18.76 -22.44
N LEU A 7 6.97 -18.30 -22.30
CA LEU A 7 7.29 -16.91 -22.03
C LEU A 7 7.04 -16.00 -23.25
N LEU A 8 7.25 -16.51 -24.46
CA LEU A 8 6.93 -15.82 -25.71
C LEU A 8 5.41 -15.61 -25.87
N ARG A 9 4.60 -16.64 -25.56
CA ARG A 9 3.13 -16.56 -25.62
C ARG A 9 2.53 -15.76 -24.45
N LYS A 10 3.07 -15.91 -23.25
CA LYS A 10 2.65 -15.22 -22.02
C LYS A 10 3.86 -14.73 -21.25
N LYS A 11 4.16 -13.44 -21.39
CA LYS A 11 5.27 -12.79 -20.68
C LYS A 11 4.99 -12.80 -19.18
N ARG A 12 6.06 -12.84 -18.37
CA ARG A 12 5.94 -12.66 -16.92
C ARG A 12 5.55 -11.21 -16.60
N THR A 13 4.57 -11.03 -15.74
CA THR A 13 4.17 -9.73 -15.21
C THR A 13 4.59 -9.61 -13.75
N LYS A 14 5.18 -8.48 -13.38
CA LYS A 14 5.47 -8.20 -11.96
C LYS A 14 4.14 -8.01 -11.22
N PRO A 15 3.99 -8.53 -9.99
CA PRO A 15 2.82 -8.22 -9.18
C PRO A 15 2.79 -6.73 -8.84
N ILE A 16 1.59 -6.14 -8.81
CA ILE A 16 1.41 -4.74 -8.43
C ILE A 16 1.55 -4.63 -6.91
N ALA A 17 2.38 -3.69 -6.45
CA ALA A 17 2.50 -3.39 -5.03
C ALA A 17 1.37 -2.45 -4.57
N ARG A 18 0.76 -2.74 -3.41
CA ARG A 18 -0.27 -1.87 -2.82
C ARG A 18 0.36 -0.66 -2.15
N ASN A 19 -0.15 0.52 -2.46
CA ASN A 19 0.22 1.74 -1.73
C ASN A 19 -0.43 1.74 -0.33
N LYS A 20 0.41 1.81 0.72
CA LYS A 20 -0.05 1.91 2.12
C LYS A 20 -0.62 3.29 2.45
N VAL A 21 -0.28 4.33 1.68
CA VAL A 21 -0.61 5.75 1.93
C VAL A 21 -1.21 6.43 0.69
N PRO A 22 -2.43 6.04 0.25
CA PRO A 22 -3.06 6.62 -0.95
C PRO A 22 -3.39 8.12 -0.82
N ALA A 23 -3.71 8.58 0.39
CA ALA A 23 -4.10 9.97 0.64
C ALA A 23 -3.00 10.99 0.28
N LEU A 24 -1.73 10.60 0.39
CA LEU A 24 -0.59 11.48 0.12
C LEU A 24 -0.35 11.77 -1.36
N GLN A 25 -0.93 11.00 -2.30
CA GLN A 25 -0.79 11.23 -3.76
C GLN A 25 0.67 11.53 -4.21
N LYS A 26 1.64 10.74 -3.73
CA LYS A 26 3.08 10.89 -4.00
C LYS A 26 3.75 12.16 -3.45
N GLN A 27 3.07 12.95 -2.62
CA GLN A 27 3.68 14.05 -1.87
C GLN A 27 4.22 13.55 -0.52
N PRO A 28 5.32 14.14 -0.01
CA PRO A 28 5.86 13.74 1.29
C PRO A 28 4.92 14.12 2.45
N LEU A 29 4.21 15.25 2.35
CA LEU A 29 3.33 15.79 3.38
C LEU A 29 2.09 16.45 2.75
N LYS A 30 0.97 16.46 3.47
CA LYS A 30 -0.25 17.21 3.12
C LYS A 30 -0.84 17.86 4.36
N ARG A 31 -1.31 19.11 4.24
CA ARG A 31 -2.02 19.83 5.31
C ARG A 31 -3.46 19.32 5.40
N GLY A 32 -4.04 19.32 6.60
CA GLY A 32 -5.44 18.95 6.85
C GLY A 32 -5.97 19.63 8.11
N VAL A 33 -7.30 19.64 8.28
CA VAL A 33 -8.00 20.17 9.47
C VAL A 33 -8.63 19.02 10.23
N CYS A 34 -8.48 19.00 11.56
CA CYS A 34 -9.06 17.97 12.41
C CYS A 34 -10.58 18.13 12.49
N VAL A 35 -11.33 17.08 12.12
CA VAL A 35 -12.80 17.06 12.23
C VAL A 35 -13.27 16.60 13.62
N LYS A 36 -12.50 15.72 14.28
CA LYS A 36 -12.82 15.20 15.61
C LYS A 36 -11.53 14.94 16.38
N VAL A 37 -11.52 15.25 17.68
CA VAL A 37 -10.41 14.95 18.60
C VAL A 37 -10.93 14.03 19.70
N TYR A 38 -10.28 12.87 19.89
CA TYR A 38 -10.68 11.84 20.85
C TYR A 38 -9.49 10.94 21.19
N THR A 39 -9.64 10.12 22.24
CA THR A 39 -8.64 9.13 22.67
C THR A 39 -9.00 7.72 22.17
N THR A 40 -7.99 6.91 21.87
CA THR A 40 -8.15 5.50 21.46
C THR A 40 -7.24 4.62 22.30
N THR A 41 -7.73 3.47 22.76
CA THR A 41 -6.90 2.46 23.43
C THR A 41 -6.06 1.70 22.39
N PRO A 42 -4.78 1.38 22.68
CA PRO A 42 -3.93 0.67 21.75
C PRO A 42 -4.30 -0.82 21.66
N LYS A 43 -3.77 -1.49 20.64
CA LYS A 43 -3.87 -2.95 20.55
C LYS A 43 -2.94 -3.60 21.58
N LYS A 44 -3.42 -4.65 22.26
CA LYS A 44 -2.60 -5.55 23.11
C LYS A 44 -1.28 -5.91 22.38
N PRO A 45 -0.11 -5.93 23.03
CA PRO A 45 0.18 -5.97 24.48
C PRO A 45 0.33 -4.60 25.16
N ASN A 46 0.14 -3.52 24.43
CA ASN A 46 0.35 -2.17 24.96
C ASN A 46 -0.84 -1.79 25.85
N SER A 47 -0.56 -1.09 26.97
CA SER A 47 -1.59 -0.56 27.88
C SER A 47 -2.30 0.64 27.27
#